data_AF-A0AA43QRH3-F1
#
_entry.id   AF-A0AA43QRH3-F1
#
_cell.length_a   1.000
_cell.length_b   1.000
_cell.length_c   1.000
_cell.angle_alpha   90.00
_cell.angle_beta   90.00
_cell.angle_gamma   90.00
#
_symmetry.space_group_name_H-M   'P 1'
#
loop_
_entity.id
_entity.type
_entity.pdbx_description
1 polymer ?
#
loop_
_entity_poly.entity_id
_entity_poly.type
_entity_poly.pdbx_seq_one_letter_code
_entity_poly.pdbx_strand_id
1 'polypeptide(L)'
;MADHVVMLISFVGCDLKQNVVWANKKQLAKGFPVTTMDHIAHVLNRIAIADPQSIKNTSHSVVTFWPTGQEVADLYSKINGKPAQVQDFTSKDREELRADKEAFGLPKVGYRDHWENGDWEYESGGKVYDKTYSGPGIEEVARRYA
;
A
#
# COMPACT_ATOMS: atom_id res chain seq x y z
N MET A 1 -7.61 7.39 -16.65
CA MET A 1 -6.71 7.68 -15.52
C MET A 1 -6.54 6.39 -14.74
N ALA A 2 -5.33 5.87 -14.60
CA ALA A 2 -5.08 4.70 -13.76
C ALA A 2 -5.16 5.17 -12.29
N ASP A 3 -6.08 4.61 -11.51
CA ASP A 3 -6.20 4.92 -10.08
C ASP A 3 -4.87 4.54 -9.37
N HIS A 4 -4.45 5.30 -8.36
CA HIS A 4 -3.11 5.16 -7.76
C HIS A 4 -2.97 4.01 -6.73
N VAL A 5 -4.01 3.21 -6.49
CA VAL A 5 -3.98 2.10 -5.51
C VAL A 5 -3.03 1.01 -5.94
N VAL A 6 -3.12 0.59 -7.20
CA VAL A 6 -2.24 -0.41 -7.81
C VAL A 6 -0.82 0.14 -7.95
N MET A 7 -0.64 1.46 -8.01
CA MET A 7 0.70 2.07 -8.02
C MET A 7 1.49 1.72 -6.76
N LEU A 8 0.88 1.77 -5.56
CA LEU A 8 1.56 1.44 -4.30
C LEU A 8 1.87 -0.06 -4.16
N ILE A 9 0.94 -0.93 -4.55
CA ILE A 9 1.14 -2.39 -4.49
C ILE A 9 2.21 -2.82 -5.51
N SER A 10 2.17 -2.29 -6.74
CA SER A 10 3.20 -2.56 -7.75
C SER A 10 4.54 -1.87 -7.44
N PHE A 11 4.54 -0.75 -6.73
CA PHE A 11 5.76 -0.07 -6.27
C PHE A 11 6.62 -0.97 -5.37
N VAL A 12 5.98 -1.83 -4.57
CA VAL A 12 6.63 -2.84 -3.72
C VAL A 12 6.77 -4.20 -4.41
N GLY A 13 6.82 -4.23 -5.75
CA GLY A 13 7.08 -5.43 -6.53
C GLY A 13 5.96 -6.47 -6.50
N CYS A 14 4.72 -6.06 -6.22
CA CYS A 14 3.55 -6.92 -6.35
C CYS A 14 2.78 -6.55 -7.63
N ASP A 15 2.97 -7.33 -8.70
CA ASP A 15 2.38 -7.08 -10.01
C ASP A 15 1.21 -8.04 -10.26
N LEU A 16 -0.01 -7.49 -10.29
CA LEU A 16 -1.23 -8.25 -10.50
C LEU A 16 -1.27 -8.90 -11.90
N LYS A 17 -0.78 -8.21 -12.94
CA LYS A 17 -0.81 -8.70 -14.32
C LYS A 17 0.16 -9.84 -14.53
N GLN A 18 1.31 -9.78 -13.85
CA GLN A 18 2.28 -10.87 -13.83
C GLN A 18 1.91 -11.97 -12.83
N ASN A 19 0.92 -11.72 -11.96
CA ASN A 19 0.54 -12.61 -10.86
C ASN A 19 1.70 -12.89 -9.89
N VAL A 20 2.51 -11.87 -9.61
CA VAL A 20 3.72 -11.96 -8.78
C VAL A 20 3.56 -11.13 -7.51
N VAL A 21 3.97 -11.70 -6.38
CA VAL A 21 4.12 -11.01 -5.09
C VAL A 21 5.56 -11.16 -4.64
N TRP A 22 6.34 -10.08 -4.71
CA TRP A 22 7.74 -10.09 -4.30
C TRP A 22 7.88 -9.67 -2.84
N ALA A 23 7.87 -10.64 -1.92
CA ALA A 23 7.89 -10.43 -0.48
C ALA A 23 8.59 -11.58 0.26
N ASN A 24 9.34 -11.23 1.30
CA ASN A 24 9.94 -12.23 2.19
C ASN A 24 8.96 -12.74 3.25
N LYS A 25 9.36 -13.77 4.01
CA LYS A 25 8.52 -14.40 5.04
C LYS A 25 7.88 -13.41 6.03
N LYS A 26 8.60 -12.36 6.43
CA LYS A 26 8.07 -11.35 7.37
C LYS A 26 7.06 -10.44 6.69
N GLN A 27 7.33 -10.01 5.46
CA GLN A 27 6.42 -9.18 4.66
C GLN A 27 5.12 -9.93 4.31
N LEU A 28 5.20 -11.25 4.06
CA LEU A 28 4.00 -12.09 3.88
C LEU A 28 3.09 -12.09 5.12
N ALA A 29 3.66 -11.97 6.31
CA ALA A 29 2.91 -12.02 7.58
C ALA A 29 2.50 -10.64 8.12
N LYS A 30 2.97 -9.53 7.53
CA LYS A 30 2.76 -8.17 8.05
C LYS A 30 1.96 -7.32 7.09
N GLY A 31 1.08 -6.50 7.65
CA GLY A 31 0.30 -5.52 6.92
C GLY A 31 1.16 -4.37 6.39
N PHE A 32 0.78 -3.83 5.24
CA PHE A 32 1.31 -2.58 4.72
C PHE A 32 0.16 -1.64 4.32
N PRO A 33 0.37 -0.32 4.40
CA PRO A 33 -0.69 0.64 4.21
C PRO A 33 -0.97 0.84 2.72
N VAL A 34 -2.20 0.54 2.32
CA VAL A 34 -2.73 0.82 0.98
C VAL A 34 -3.80 1.89 1.10
N THR A 35 -3.74 2.90 0.23
CA THR A 35 -4.74 3.96 0.20
C THR A 35 -5.34 4.11 -1.19
N THR A 36 -6.61 4.50 -1.24
CA THR A 36 -7.35 4.75 -2.48
C THR A 36 -7.51 6.24 -2.74
N MET A 37 -7.54 6.61 -4.02
CA MET A 37 -7.80 8.00 -4.40
C MET A 37 -9.19 8.45 -3.93
N ASP A 38 -10.18 7.55 -3.98
CA ASP A 38 -11.52 7.82 -3.45
C ASP A 38 -11.48 8.17 -1.95
N HIS A 39 -10.73 7.40 -1.15
CA HIS A 39 -10.58 7.69 0.28
C HIS A 39 -9.84 9.02 0.51
N ILE A 40 -8.73 9.24 -0.19
CA ILE A 40 -7.99 10.51 -0.10
C ILE A 40 -8.89 11.69 -0.47
N ALA A 41 -9.61 11.61 -1.59
CA ALA A 41 -10.49 12.68 -2.06
C ALA A 41 -11.63 12.94 -1.08
N HIS A 42 -12.21 11.88 -0.50
CA HIS A 42 -13.24 12.00 0.53
C HIS A 42 -12.72 12.78 1.75
N VAL A 43 -11.54 12.41 2.27
CA VAL A 43 -10.94 13.07 3.43
C VAL A 43 -10.56 14.51 3.12
N LEU A 44 -9.96 14.76 1.95
CA LEU A 44 -9.60 16.12 1.52
C LEU A 44 -10.83 17.02 1.41
N ASN A 45 -11.93 16.53 0.82
CA ASN A 45 -13.18 17.29 0.75
C ASN A 45 -13.72 17.62 2.14
N ARG A 46 -13.69 16.66 3.07
CA ARG A 46 -14.16 16.89 4.44
C ARG A 46 -13.30 17.93 5.18
N ILE A 47 -11.99 17.91 4.98
CA ILE A 47 -11.06 18.90 5.54
C ILE A 47 -11.31 20.27 4.91
N ALA A 48 -11.50 20.35 3.59
CA ALA A 48 -11.68 21.61 2.87
C ALA A 48 -12.95 22.37 3.28
N ILE A 49 -13.99 21.68 3.75
CA ILE A 49 -15.25 22.29 4.22
C ILE A 49 -15.36 22.41 5.74
N ALA A 50 -14.37 21.91 6.49
CA ALA A 50 -14.37 21.98 7.94
C ALA A 50 -14.12 23.41 8.44
N ASP A 51 -14.54 23.69 9.68
CA ASP A 51 -14.17 24.94 10.34
C ASP A 51 -12.63 25.03 10.43
N PRO A 52 -11.98 26.09 9.88
CA PRO A 52 -10.53 26.23 9.91
C PRO A 52 -9.91 26.12 11.29
N GLN A 53 -10.62 26.53 12.35
CA GLN A 53 -10.10 26.38 13.71
C GLN A 53 -10.05 24.92 14.15
N SER A 54 -10.95 24.07 13.66
CA SER A 54 -11.01 22.64 14.01
C SER A 54 -9.91 21.80 13.36
N ILE A 55 -9.32 22.28 12.26
CA ILE A 55 -8.25 21.58 11.50
C ILE A 55 -6.88 22.26 11.65
N LYS A 56 -6.80 23.35 12.42
CA LYS A 56 -5.53 24.05 12.63
C LYS A 56 -4.57 23.16 13.43
N ASN A 57 -3.33 23.06 12.96
CA ASN A 57 -2.27 22.27 13.59
C ASN A 57 -2.60 20.78 13.75
N THR A 58 -3.55 20.25 12.98
CA THR A 58 -3.81 18.81 12.92
C THR A 58 -2.98 18.17 11.81
N SER A 59 -2.57 16.93 12.03
CA SER A 59 -2.00 16.07 10.98
C SER A 59 -2.95 14.92 10.76
N HIS A 60 -3.20 14.55 9.51
CA HIS A 60 -4.16 13.51 9.16
C HIS A 60 -3.44 12.34 8.48
N SER A 61 -3.91 11.12 8.72
CA SER A 61 -3.44 9.92 8.04
C SER A 61 -4.61 9.18 7.44
N VAL A 62 -4.45 8.76 6.18
CA VAL A 62 -5.52 8.14 5.38
C VAL A 62 -4.98 6.83 4.82
N VAL A 63 -5.31 5.72 5.49
CA VAL A 63 -5.03 4.37 5.00
C VAL A 63 -6.37 3.67 4.80
N THR A 64 -6.53 3.03 3.66
CA THR A 64 -7.78 2.38 3.28
C THR A 64 -7.78 0.91 3.66
N PHE A 65 -6.67 0.22 3.38
CA PHE A 65 -6.51 -1.20 3.64
C PHE A 65 -5.14 -1.47 4.25
N TRP A 66 -5.05 -2.55 5.03
CA TRP A 66 -3.82 -3.06 5.64
C TRP A 66 -3.54 -4.52 5.24
N PRO A 67 -3.51 -4.86 3.94
CA PRO A 67 -3.28 -6.24 3.54
C PRO A 67 -1.88 -6.70 3.94
N THR A 68 -1.79 -7.95 4.35
CA THR A 68 -0.54 -8.70 4.44
C THR A 68 -0.07 -9.12 3.05
N GLY A 69 1.21 -9.48 2.90
CA GLY A 69 1.68 -10.05 1.63
C GLY A 69 0.97 -11.35 1.25
N GLN A 70 0.55 -12.15 2.23
CA GLN A 70 -0.25 -13.34 1.98
C GLN A 70 -1.65 -12.99 1.44
N GLU A 71 -2.34 -12.01 2.02
CA GLU A 71 -3.64 -11.56 1.53
C GLU A 71 -3.55 -11.00 0.10
N VAL A 72 -2.44 -10.34 -0.27
CA VAL A 72 -2.19 -9.93 -1.66
C VAL A 72 -2.00 -11.13 -2.58
N ALA A 73 -1.22 -12.14 -2.17
CA ALA A 73 -1.02 -13.35 -2.96
C ALA A 73 -2.34 -14.12 -3.16
N ASP A 74 -3.17 -14.21 -2.12
CA ASP A 74 -4.49 -14.85 -2.19
C ASP A 74 -5.43 -14.06 -3.11
N LEU A 75 -5.42 -12.73 -3.00
CA LEU A 75 -6.19 -11.84 -3.87
C LEU A 75 -5.79 -12.01 -5.34
N TYR A 76 -4.49 -12.00 -5.62
CA TYR A 76 -3.96 -12.16 -6.98
C TYR A 76 -4.31 -13.54 -7.55
N SER A 77 -4.20 -14.58 -6.71
CA SER A 77 -4.60 -15.93 -7.08
C SER A 77 -6.08 -16.02 -7.46
N LYS A 78 -6.94 -15.36 -6.67
CA LYS A 78 -8.38 -15.29 -6.90
C LYS A 78 -8.72 -14.53 -8.18
N ILE A 79 -8.05 -13.42 -8.45
CA ILE A 79 -8.30 -12.61 -9.65
C ILE A 79 -7.84 -13.34 -10.92
N ASN A 80 -6.64 -13.93 -10.89
CA ASN A 80 -6.03 -14.58 -12.06
C ASN A 80 -6.44 -16.05 -12.25
N GLY A 81 -7.17 -16.64 -11.30
CA GLY A 81 -7.63 -18.04 -11.37
C GLY A 81 -6.51 -19.08 -11.25
N LYS A 82 -5.30 -18.69 -10.84
CA LYS A 82 -4.14 -19.56 -10.66
C LYS A 82 -3.27 -19.05 -9.50
N PRO A 83 -2.54 -19.91 -8.77
CA PRO A 83 -1.71 -19.48 -7.65
C PRO A 83 -0.74 -18.35 -8.03
N ALA A 84 -0.70 -17.29 -7.21
CA ALA A 84 0.26 -16.20 -7.32
C ALA A 84 1.68 -16.72 -7.06
N GLN A 85 2.62 -16.23 -7.87
CA GLN A 85 4.03 -16.53 -7.67
C GLN A 85 4.56 -15.64 -6.56
N VAL A 86 4.89 -16.24 -5.42
CA VAL A 86 5.60 -15.55 -4.34
C VAL A 86 7.10 -15.63 -4.63
N GLN A 87 7.71 -14.49 -4.92
CA GLN A 87 9.16 -14.36 -5.06
C GLN A 87 9.73 -13.86 -3.73
N ASP A 88 10.79 -14.49 -3.23
CA ASP A 88 11.45 -14.03 -2.01
C ASP A 88 12.22 -12.72 -2.27
N PHE A 89 12.07 -11.73 -1.38
CA PHE A 89 12.82 -10.48 -1.43
C PHE A 89 14.04 -10.57 -0.53
N THR A 90 15.19 -10.87 -1.13
CA THR A 90 16.43 -11.18 -0.44
C THR A 90 17.24 -9.93 -0.09
N SER A 91 18.28 -10.09 0.74
CA SER A 91 19.23 -9.01 1.00
C SER A 91 19.99 -8.57 -0.27
N LYS A 92 20.23 -9.48 -1.21
CA LYS A 92 20.85 -9.16 -2.50
C LYS A 92 19.93 -8.25 -3.32
N ASP A 93 18.67 -8.63 -3.43
CA ASP A 93 17.65 -7.82 -4.12
C ASP A 93 17.52 -6.43 -3.49
N ARG A 94 17.63 -6.34 -2.16
CA ARG A 94 17.64 -5.07 -1.43
C ARG A 94 18.81 -4.17 -1.83
N GLU A 95 20.02 -4.71 -1.92
CA GLU A 95 21.20 -3.92 -2.31
C GLU A 95 21.14 -3.51 -3.79
N GLU A 96 20.70 -4.40 -4.67
CA GLU A 96 20.48 -4.09 -6.08
C GLU A 96 19.43 -2.98 -6.26
N LEU A 97 18.31 -3.11 -5.55
CA LEU A 97 17.26 -2.09 -5.57
C LEU A 97 17.76 -0.78 -4.98
N ARG A 98 18.55 -0.80 -3.90
CA ARG A 98 19.12 0.43 -3.32
C ARG A 98 20.01 1.19 -4.29
N ALA A 99 20.74 0.48 -5.15
CA ALA A 99 21.63 1.06 -6.15
C ALA A 99 20.89 1.65 -7.37
N ASP A 100 19.65 1.22 -7.62
CA ASP A 100 18.85 1.66 -8.76
C ASP A 100 18.23 3.05 -8.54
N LYS A 101 18.95 4.08 -8.99
CA LYS A 101 18.49 5.47 -8.88
C LYS A 101 17.34 5.79 -9.83
N GLU A 102 17.28 5.15 -10.99
CA GLU A 102 16.29 5.45 -12.04
C GLU A 102 14.91 4.92 -11.67
N ALA A 103 14.86 3.79 -10.95
CA ALA A 103 13.60 3.18 -10.52
C ALA A 103 13.18 3.56 -9.08
N PHE A 104 13.69 4.66 -8.52
CA PHE A 104 13.41 5.10 -7.14
C PHE A 104 13.77 4.04 -6.08
N GLY A 105 14.93 3.43 -6.25
CA GLY A 105 15.44 2.33 -5.44
C GLY A 105 15.45 2.57 -3.94
N LEU A 106 16.08 3.67 -3.50
CA LEU A 106 16.16 4.07 -2.09
C LEU A 106 14.77 4.17 -1.41
N PRO A 107 13.81 4.93 -1.97
CA PRO A 107 12.43 4.94 -1.46
C PRO A 107 11.77 3.56 -1.38
N LYS A 108 11.93 2.71 -2.40
CA LYS A 108 11.36 1.36 -2.40
C LYS A 108 11.94 0.49 -1.30
N VAL A 109 13.25 0.55 -1.08
CA VAL A 109 13.92 -0.17 0.02
C VAL A 109 13.39 0.31 1.37
N GLY A 110 13.32 1.62 1.60
CA GLY A 110 12.78 2.17 2.84
C GLY A 110 11.35 1.71 3.13
N TYR A 111 10.48 1.73 2.11
CA TYR A 111 9.12 1.23 2.25
C TYR A 111 9.08 -0.27 2.56
N ARG A 112 9.92 -1.08 1.90
CA ARG A 112 10.01 -2.52 2.14
C ARG A 112 10.57 -2.86 3.52
N ASP A 113 11.49 -2.07 4.05
CA ASP A 113 12.03 -2.22 5.40
C ASP A 113 10.92 -1.93 6.42
N HIS A 114 10.11 -0.89 6.20
CA HIS A 114 8.93 -0.62 7.02
C HIS A 114 7.90 -1.74 6.96
N TRP A 115 7.65 -2.31 5.78
CA TRP A 115 6.77 -3.47 5.65
C TRP A 115 7.32 -4.71 6.38
N GLU A 116 8.62 -4.98 6.26
CA GLU A 116 9.27 -6.09 6.95
C GLU A 116 9.18 -5.94 8.48
N ASN A 117 9.27 -4.71 8.98
CA ASN A 117 9.28 -4.41 10.41
C ASN A 117 7.88 -4.15 10.98
N GLY A 118 6.92 -3.72 10.16
CA GLY A 118 5.58 -3.33 10.57
C GLY A 118 5.54 -2.04 11.37
N ASP A 119 6.60 -1.21 11.28
CA ASP A 119 6.80 0.02 12.05
C ASP A 119 6.23 1.24 11.33
N TRP A 120 4.95 1.17 11.02
CA TRP A 120 4.22 2.22 10.33
C TRP A 120 3.69 3.29 11.29
N GLU A 121 3.93 4.57 11.00
CA GLU A 121 3.49 5.69 11.85
C GLU A 121 2.16 6.33 11.40
N TYR A 122 1.27 5.58 10.74
CA TYR A 122 0.00 6.14 10.25
C TYR A 122 -1.08 6.24 11.35
N GLU A 123 -1.01 5.41 12.40
CA GLU A 123 -1.96 5.42 13.53
C GLU A 123 -1.38 6.06 14.79
N SER A 124 -0.14 6.56 14.75
CA SER A 124 0.59 7.12 15.90
C SER A 124 1.00 8.58 15.68
N GLY A 125 1.69 9.17 16.65
CA GLY A 125 2.29 10.50 16.51
C GLY A 125 1.29 11.67 16.52
N GLY A 126 0.12 11.49 17.15
CA GLY A 126 -0.89 12.55 17.26
C GLY A 126 -1.67 12.83 15.97
N LYS A 127 -1.58 11.93 14.98
CA LYS A 127 -2.31 12.06 13.71
C LYS A 127 -3.77 11.65 13.89
N VAL A 128 -4.68 12.41 13.27
CA VAL A 128 -6.08 12.02 13.12
C VAL A 128 -6.13 10.96 12.03
N TYR A 129 -6.31 9.71 12.44
CA TYR A 129 -6.38 8.57 11.53
C TYR A 129 -7.81 8.38 11.02
N ASP A 130 -7.98 8.48 9.69
CA ASP A 130 -9.27 8.34 9.04
C ASP A 130 -9.61 6.88 8.74
N LYS A 131 -10.69 6.40 9.37
CA LYS A 131 -11.24 5.04 9.16
C LYS A 131 -12.59 5.05 8.43
N THR A 132 -12.98 6.17 7.82
CA THR A 132 -14.35 6.41 7.32
C THR A 132 -14.57 5.94 5.88
N TYR A 133 -13.61 5.22 5.30
CA TYR A 133 -13.77 4.64 3.98
C TYR A 133 -14.97 3.68 3.91
N SER A 134 -15.88 3.98 2.99
CA SER A 134 -17.09 3.19 2.72
C SER A 134 -17.20 2.81 1.24
N GLY A 135 -16.10 2.96 0.49
CA GLY A 135 -16.04 2.62 -0.92
C GLY A 135 -15.85 1.13 -1.20
N PRO A 136 -15.54 0.79 -2.46
CA PRO A 136 -15.26 -0.58 -2.91
C PRO A 136 -14.22 -1.33 -2.06
N GLY A 137 -14.41 -2.63 -1.87
CA GLY A 137 -13.40 -3.47 -1.23
C GLY A 137 -12.12 -3.62 -2.06
N ILE A 138 -11.02 -4.04 -1.42
CA ILE A 138 -9.70 -4.18 -2.07
C ILE A 138 -9.73 -5.05 -3.34
N GLU A 139 -10.58 -6.09 -3.37
CA GLU A 139 -10.74 -6.93 -4.56
C GLU A 139 -11.37 -6.18 -5.73
N GLU A 140 -12.45 -5.45 -5.49
CA GLU A 140 -13.10 -4.66 -6.54
C GLU A 140 -12.15 -3.60 -7.06
N VAL A 141 -11.40 -2.94 -6.16
CA VAL A 141 -10.36 -1.99 -6.54
C VAL A 141 -9.31 -2.66 -7.41
N ALA A 142 -8.75 -3.81 -7.01
CA ALA A 142 -7.73 -4.51 -7.79
C ALA A 142 -8.23 -4.96 -9.17
N ARG A 143 -9.50 -5.41 -9.28
CA ARG A 143 -10.10 -5.83 -10.55
C ARG A 143 -10.21 -4.73 -11.58
N ARG A 144 -10.24 -3.45 -11.19
CA ARG A 144 -10.24 -2.32 -12.14
C ARG A 144 -8.95 -2.21 -12.97
N TYR A 145 -7.93 -3.02 -12.65
CA TYR A 145 -6.60 -2.95 -13.27
C TYR A 145 -6.06 -4.29 -13.79
N ALA A 146 -6.81 -5.38 -13.55
CA ALA A 146 -6.51 -6.69 -14.11
C ALA A 146 -6.62 -6.66 -15.64
#